data_AF-A0A925DZR1-F1
#
_entry.id   AF-A0A925DZR1-F1
#
_cell.length_a   1.000
_cell.length_b   1.000
_cell.length_c   1.000
_cell.angle_alpha   90.00
_cell.angle_beta   90.00
_cell.angle_gamma   90.00
#
_symmetry.space_group_name_H-M   'P 1'
#
loop_
_entity.id
_entity.type
_entity.pdbx_description
1 polymer ?
#
loop_
_entity_poly.entity_id
_entity_poly.type
_entity_poly.pdbx_seq_one_letter_code
_entity_poly.pdbx_strand_id
1 'polypeptide(L)'
;MTLTKDAPLMTTTRKSSALDRFLANPVLTAELRHQWYILEKSRSGRGWIAIAVLMLVPAILASLVYFIGGVIGWSAMPTIPQLDRGLLHQVFTIGLLLMITMNVALYAVVILITLGLSAASITREKTGKTWDSLLLTNIDSRRIVLGKWWASMLALWGDHLMIGLLRLGMVAWVIVAFAQNRGLPDAPFGLSVGLGYVLPLVIIASLYTFLDATFTAAIGVAIPLSEWSGTVVAAVVLAVRLTATGAALWWFGGLIRLIRAYGGAAYLPFALAGLGVCVLVTIVMLRLAMFMAVRAQVSPPDTTQSLPRSLN
;
A
#
# COMPACT_ATOMS: atom_id res chain seq x y z
N MET A 1 14.55 -64.00 -8.26
CA MET A 1 14.14 -62.62 -8.54
C MET A 1 14.24 -61.85 -7.23
N THR A 2 15.37 -61.22 -7.00
CA THR A 2 15.81 -60.66 -5.71
C THR A 2 15.52 -59.17 -5.68
N LEU A 3 14.54 -58.77 -4.86
CA LEU A 3 14.22 -57.38 -4.54
C LEU A 3 15.24 -56.85 -3.52
N THR A 4 16.21 -56.07 -3.99
CA THR A 4 17.05 -55.18 -3.16
C THR A 4 16.20 -53.96 -2.77
N LYS A 5 15.74 -53.80 -1.52
CA LYS A 5 16.45 -53.46 -0.27
C LYS A 5 17.05 -52.05 -0.29
N ASP A 6 16.27 -51.14 0.30
CA ASP A 6 16.68 -50.00 1.12
C ASP A 6 17.56 -48.91 0.46
N ALA A 7 16.94 -48.08 -0.38
CA ALA A 7 17.44 -46.72 -0.59
C ALA A 7 16.98 -45.84 0.59
N PRO A 8 17.89 -45.32 1.44
CA PRO A 8 17.51 -44.42 2.52
C PRO A 8 16.88 -43.16 1.92
N LEU A 9 15.62 -42.89 2.27
CA LEU A 9 14.95 -41.63 2.00
C LEU A 9 15.75 -40.51 2.67
N MET A 10 16.67 -39.90 1.92
CA MET A 10 17.35 -38.67 2.28
C MET A 10 16.30 -37.56 2.38
N THR A 11 15.68 -37.45 3.55
CA THR A 11 14.85 -36.32 3.93
C THR A 11 15.78 -35.15 4.17
N THR A 12 16.12 -34.44 3.09
CA THR A 12 16.75 -33.13 3.21
C THR A 12 15.77 -32.23 3.95
N THR A 13 16.02 -32.02 5.23
CA THR A 13 15.31 -31.06 6.08
C THR A 13 15.67 -29.66 5.60
N ARG A 14 15.05 -29.24 4.50
CA ARG A 14 15.16 -27.89 3.98
C ARG A 14 14.63 -26.96 5.07
N LYS A 15 15.52 -26.17 5.70
CA LYS A 15 15.13 -25.12 6.63
C LYS A 15 14.15 -24.21 5.91
N SER A 16 12.87 -24.30 6.26
CA SER A 16 11.86 -23.40 5.73
C SER A 16 12.22 -21.98 6.13
N SER A 17 12.25 -21.07 5.15
CA SER A 17 12.51 -19.66 5.42
C SER A 17 11.38 -19.10 6.30
N ALA A 18 11.65 -18.01 7.02
CA ALA A 18 10.59 -17.34 7.78
C ALA A 18 9.42 -16.90 6.87
N LEU A 19 9.73 -16.59 5.61
CA LEU A 19 8.75 -16.24 4.58
C LEU A 19 7.89 -17.45 4.20
N ASP A 20 8.47 -18.64 4.04
CA ASP A 20 7.70 -19.87 3.76
C ASP A 20 6.71 -20.18 4.88
N ARG A 21 7.13 -20.02 6.15
CA ARG A 21 6.24 -20.21 7.31
C ARG A 21 5.12 -19.18 7.37
N PHE A 22 5.40 -17.95 6.94
CA PHE A 22 4.42 -16.87 6.89
C PHE A 22 3.40 -17.08 5.75
N LEU A 23 3.86 -17.46 4.56
CA LEU A 23 3.00 -17.80 3.43
C LEU A 23 2.18 -19.07 3.68
N ALA A 24 2.71 -20.01 4.46
CA ALA A 24 1.99 -21.20 4.93
C ALA A 24 1.00 -20.91 6.08
N ASN A 25 0.69 -19.64 6.38
CA ASN A 25 -0.33 -19.30 7.37
C ASN A 25 -1.73 -19.62 6.82
N PRO A 26 -2.46 -20.60 7.40
CA PRO A 26 -3.77 -21.00 6.88
C PRO A 26 -4.80 -19.86 6.96
N VAL A 27 -4.67 -18.96 7.94
CA VAL A 27 -5.55 -17.78 8.09
C VAL A 27 -5.39 -16.84 6.91
N LEU A 28 -4.16 -16.60 6.46
CA LEU A 28 -3.87 -15.74 5.30
C LEU A 28 -4.53 -16.30 4.04
N THR A 29 -4.32 -17.58 3.74
CA THR A 29 -4.86 -18.21 2.52
C THR A 29 -6.38 -18.26 2.52
N ALA A 30 -7.00 -18.62 3.66
CA ALA A 30 -8.45 -18.65 3.79
C ALA A 30 -9.07 -17.26 3.63
N GLU A 31 -8.49 -16.26 4.30
CA GLU A 31 -8.97 -14.88 4.22
C GLU A 31 -8.81 -14.29 2.81
N LEU A 32 -7.66 -14.50 2.17
CA LEU A 32 -7.41 -14.02 0.81
C LEU A 32 -8.42 -14.59 -0.20
N ARG A 33 -8.70 -15.90 -0.12
CA ARG A 33 -9.70 -16.55 -0.97
C ARG A 33 -11.09 -15.96 -0.75
N HIS A 34 -11.45 -15.71 0.52
CA HIS A 34 -12.73 -15.11 0.86
C HIS A 34 -12.85 -13.66 0.35
N GLN A 35 -11.81 -12.85 0.51
CA GLN A 35 -11.80 -11.47 0.04
C GLN A 35 -11.89 -11.38 -1.48
N TRP A 36 -11.19 -12.24 -2.23
CA TRP A 36 -11.34 -12.32 -3.68
C TRP A 36 -12.74 -12.73 -4.10
N TYR A 37 -13.35 -13.69 -3.40
CA TYR A 37 -14.75 -14.06 -3.64
C TYR A 37 -15.70 -12.88 -3.41
N ILE A 38 -15.51 -12.11 -2.32
CA ILE A 38 -16.30 -10.89 -2.07
C ILE A 38 -16.10 -9.88 -3.18
N LEU A 39 -14.85 -9.61 -3.60
CA LEU A 39 -14.55 -8.65 -4.65
C LEU A 39 -15.17 -9.06 -6.00
N GLU A 40 -15.18 -10.36 -6.31
CA GLU A 40 -15.80 -10.88 -7.52
C GLU A 40 -17.33 -10.80 -7.49
N LYS A 41 -17.94 -11.03 -6.32
CA LYS A 41 -19.40 -11.03 -6.14
C LYS A 41 -20.00 -9.66 -5.86
N SER A 42 -19.25 -8.76 -5.23
CA SER A 42 -19.65 -7.38 -4.92
C SER A 42 -19.68 -6.48 -6.16
N ARG A 43 -19.88 -7.08 -7.36
CA ARG A 43 -19.76 -6.40 -8.65
C ARG A 43 -20.62 -5.15 -8.68
N SER A 44 -19.93 -4.02 -8.78
CA SER A 44 -20.49 -2.83 -9.42
C SER A 44 -21.07 -3.26 -10.77
N GLY A 45 -22.23 -2.70 -11.13
CA GLY A 45 -22.89 -3.05 -12.40
C GLY A 45 -21.89 -2.92 -13.56
N ARG A 46 -21.96 -3.83 -14.55
CA ARG A 46 -21.02 -3.88 -15.69
C ARG A 46 -20.76 -2.50 -16.35
N GLY A 47 -21.76 -1.62 -16.36
CA GLY A 47 -21.64 -0.25 -16.84
C GLY A 47 -20.63 0.60 -16.06
N TRP A 48 -20.61 0.52 -14.73
CA TRP A 48 -19.64 1.25 -13.90
C TRP A 48 -18.21 0.78 -14.14
N ILE A 49 -18.02 -0.53 -14.31
CA ILE A 49 -16.70 -1.10 -14.66
C ILE A 49 -16.26 -0.56 -16.02
N ALA A 50 -17.15 -0.54 -17.02
CA ALA A 50 -16.83 -0.01 -18.34
C ALA A 50 -16.44 1.48 -18.30
N ILE A 51 -17.18 2.31 -17.54
CA ILE A 51 -16.86 3.73 -17.36
C ILE A 51 -15.51 3.90 -16.65
N ALA A 52 -15.27 3.15 -15.58
CA ALA A 52 -14.01 3.19 -14.86
C ALA A 52 -12.83 2.84 -15.78
N VAL A 53 -12.95 1.76 -16.56
CA VAL A 53 -11.93 1.36 -17.55
C VAL A 53 -11.72 2.43 -18.61
N LEU A 54 -12.81 3.01 -19.14
CA LEU A 54 -12.75 4.06 -20.16
C LEU A 54 -11.99 5.31 -19.68
N MET A 55 -12.12 5.68 -18.41
CA MET A 55 -11.39 6.82 -17.83
C MET A 55 -9.98 6.46 -17.38
N LEU A 56 -9.77 5.24 -16.89
CA LEU A 56 -8.54 4.79 -16.28
C LEU A 56 -7.45 4.45 -17.29
N VAL A 57 -7.79 3.75 -18.37
CA VAL A 57 -6.83 3.35 -19.40
C VAL A 57 -6.10 4.57 -19.98
N PRO A 58 -6.79 5.63 -20.47
CA PRO A 58 -6.10 6.82 -20.96
C PRO A 58 -5.31 7.55 -19.86
N ALA A 59 -5.78 7.54 -18.61
CA ALA A 59 -5.05 8.10 -17.48
C ALA A 59 -3.72 7.37 -17.21
N ILE A 60 -3.71 6.03 -17.26
CA ILE A 60 -2.50 5.22 -17.10
C ILE A 60 -1.55 5.45 -18.28
N LEU A 61 -2.06 5.47 -19.52
CA LEU A 61 -1.24 5.75 -20.70
C LEU A 61 -0.60 7.14 -20.63
N ALA A 62 -1.37 8.16 -20.25
CA ALA A 62 -0.83 9.50 -20.02
C ALA A 62 0.26 9.48 -18.94
N SER A 63 0.02 8.79 -17.82
CA SER A 63 1.01 8.65 -16.75
C SER A 63 2.33 8.02 -17.23
N LEU A 64 2.25 6.95 -18.03
CA LEU A 64 3.43 6.32 -18.60
C LEU A 64 4.17 7.26 -19.55
N VAL A 65 3.46 8.00 -20.40
CA VAL A 65 4.07 8.97 -21.32
C VAL A 65 4.77 10.09 -20.55
N TYR A 66 4.13 10.67 -19.53
CA TYR A 66 4.76 11.69 -18.67
C TYR A 66 5.96 11.15 -17.91
N PHE A 67 5.88 9.91 -17.40
CA PHE A 67 7.00 9.27 -16.72
C PHE A 67 8.19 9.06 -17.67
N ILE A 68 7.97 8.39 -18.81
CA ILE A 68 9.03 8.09 -19.79
C ILE A 68 9.67 9.39 -20.27
N GLY A 69 8.87 10.35 -20.75
CA GLY A 69 9.43 11.60 -21.25
C GLY A 69 10.05 12.48 -20.16
N GLY A 70 9.58 12.42 -18.92
CA GLY A 70 10.26 13.06 -17.79
C GLY A 70 11.64 12.46 -17.52
N VAL A 71 11.79 11.14 -17.63
CA VAL A 71 13.07 10.44 -17.47
C VAL A 71 14.04 10.75 -18.61
N ILE A 72 13.58 10.74 -19.87
CA ILE A 72 14.44 11.05 -21.03
C ILE A 72 14.66 12.56 -21.23
N GLY A 73 13.98 13.42 -20.47
CA GLY A 73 14.13 14.88 -20.58
C GLY A 73 13.44 15.47 -21.81
N TRP A 74 12.28 14.95 -22.20
CA TRP A 74 11.53 15.42 -23.37
C TRP A 74 11.01 16.86 -23.16
N SER A 75 11.70 17.83 -23.78
CA SER A 75 11.43 19.26 -23.62
C SER A 75 10.11 19.73 -24.21
N ALA A 76 9.54 19.02 -25.19
CA ALA A 76 8.26 19.39 -25.82
C ALA A 76 7.02 18.93 -25.04
N MET A 77 7.20 18.38 -23.82
CA MET A 77 6.07 17.96 -22.99
C MET A 77 5.18 19.13 -22.59
N PRO A 78 3.86 19.04 -22.83
CA PRO A 78 2.90 20.00 -22.33
C PRO A 78 2.87 20.00 -20.81
N THR A 79 3.27 21.11 -20.18
CA THR A 79 3.23 21.25 -18.72
C THR A 79 2.03 22.04 -18.23
N ILE A 80 1.50 22.94 -19.07
CA ILE A 80 0.32 23.77 -18.77
C ILE A 80 -0.79 23.41 -19.75
N PRO A 81 -2.02 23.12 -19.27
CA PRO A 81 -3.21 23.01 -20.11
C PRO A 81 -3.38 24.28 -20.95
N GLN A 82 -3.35 24.15 -22.28
CA GLN A 82 -3.59 25.26 -23.21
C GLN A 82 -4.50 24.77 -24.33
N LEU A 83 -5.78 25.14 -24.28
CA LEU A 83 -6.80 24.61 -25.19
C LEU A 83 -6.67 25.14 -26.63
N ASP A 84 -5.96 26.26 -26.80
CA ASP A 84 -5.82 26.98 -28.08
C ASP A 84 -4.67 26.45 -28.96
N ARG A 85 -3.99 25.38 -28.54
CA ARG A 85 -2.93 24.74 -29.33
C ARG A 85 -3.49 23.54 -30.10
N GLY A 86 -2.83 23.16 -31.19
CA GLY A 86 -3.27 22.11 -32.12
C GLY A 86 -3.61 20.76 -31.46
N LEU A 87 -4.27 19.88 -32.21
CA LEU A 87 -4.89 18.63 -31.72
C LEU A 87 -4.01 17.79 -30.78
N LEU A 88 -2.71 17.67 -31.07
CA LEU A 88 -1.77 16.92 -30.23
C LEU A 88 -1.71 17.49 -28.80
N HIS A 89 -1.63 18.82 -28.63
CA HIS A 89 -1.59 19.47 -27.32
C HIS A 89 -2.88 19.25 -26.53
N GLN A 90 -4.03 19.25 -27.21
CA GLN A 90 -5.32 18.97 -26.60
C GLN A 90 -5.37 17.52 -26.07
N VAL A 91 -4.87 16.54 -26.84
CA VAL A 91 -4.80 15.13 -26.40
C VAL A 91 -3.95 14.99 -25.13
N PHE A 92 -2.77 15.61 -25.08
CA PHE A 92 -1.93 15.59 -23.87
C PHE A 92 -2.57 16.29 -22.67
N THR A 93 -3.29 17.39 -22.93
CA THR A 93 -4.02 18.13 -21.89
C THR A 93 -5.15 17.27 -21.30
N ILE A 94 -5.95 16.62 -22.14
CA ILE A 94 -7.00 15.68 -21.70
C ILE A 94 -6.38 14.53 -20.92
N GLY A 95 -5.28 13.94 -21.42
CA GLY A 95 -4.56 12.87 -20.72
C GLY A 95 -4.06 13.29 -19.34
N LEU A 96 -3.50 14.50 -19.21
CA LEU A 96 -3.06 15.07 -17.92
C LEU A 96 -4.22 15.24 -16.95
N LEU A 97 -5.34 15.82 -17.41
CA LEU A 97 -6.52 16.01 -16.58
C LEU A 97 -7.11 14.67 -16.10
N LEU A 98 -7.19 13.68 -16.99
CA LEU A 98 -7.62 12.33 -16.63
C LEU A 98 -6.67 11.67 -15.63
N MET A 99 -5.35 11.79 -15.83
CA MET A 99 -4.35 11.30 -14.88
C MET A 99 -4.54 11.89 -13.48
N ILE A 100 -4.67 13.21 -13.36
CA ILE A 100 -4.86 13.89 -12.07
C ILE A 100 -6.19 13.47 -11.43
N THR A 101 -7.28 13.53 -12.19
CA THR A 101 -8.63 13.21 -11.70
C THR A 101 -8.70 11.76 -11.23
N MET A 102 -8.19 10.81 -12.02
CA MET A 102 -8.18 9.39 -11.67
C MET A 102 -7.26 9.09 -10.49
N ASN A 103 -6.15 9.80 -10.33
CA ASN A 103 -5.27 9.61 -9.17
C ASN A 103 -6.00 9.96 -7.87
N VAL A 104 -6.69 11.11 -7.83
CA VAL A 104 -7.45 11.56 -6.66
C VAL A 104 -8.66 10.64 -6.41
N ALA A 105 -9.42 10.32 -7.45
CA ALA A 105 -10.62 9.49 -7.34
C ALA A 105 -10.29 8.06 -6.87
N LEU A 106 -9.32 7.39 -7.51
CA LEU A 106 -8.92 6.04 -7.10
C LEU A 106 -8.32 6.03 -5.71
N TYR A 107 -7.55 7.06 -5.33
CA TYR A 107 -6.99 7.14 -3.98
C TYR A 107 -8.07 7.05 -2.91
N ALA A 108 -9.13 7.86 -3.03
CA ALA A 108 -10.24 7.84 -2.09
C ALA A 108 -10.95 6.48 -2.07
N VAL A 109 -11.27 5.92 -3.24
CA VAL A 109 -12.00 4.65 -3.36
C VAL A 109 -11.19 3.49 -2.79
N VAL A 110 -9.93 3.34 -3.18
CA VAL A 110 -9.08 2.21 -2.76
C VAL A 110 -8.83 2.23 -1.26
N ILE A 111 -8.65 3.41 -0.65
CA ILE A 111 -8.51 3.52 0.81
C ILE A 111 -9.77 3.05 1.53
N LEU A 112 -10.94 3.49 1.08
CA LEU A 112 -12.21 3.12 1.70
C LEU A 112 -12.46 1.61 1.56
N ILE A 113 -12.19 1.02 0.39
CA ILE A 113 -12.32 -0.43 0.17
C ILE A 113 -11.32 -1.20 1.03
N THR A 114 -10.05 -0.77 1.08
CA THR A 114 -9.00 -1.42 1.90
C THR A 114 -9.37 -1.43 3.37
N LEU A 115 -9.82 -0.28 3.87
CA LEU A 115 -10.28 -0.13 5.24
C LEU A 115 -11.50 -1.01 5.52
N GLY A 116 -12.50 -0.96 4.64
CA GLY A 116 -13.75 -1.71 4.77
C GLY A 116 -13.53 -3.22 4.78
N LEU A 117 -12.73 -3.76 3.85
CA LEU A 117 -12.41 -5.19 3.79
C LEU A 117 -11.62 -5.66 5.00
N SER A 118 -10.60 -4.89 5.40
CA SER A 118 -9.77 -5.21 6.58
C SER A 118 -10.61 -5.19 7.86
N ALA A 119 -11.52 -4.22 7.99
CA ALA A 119 -12.39 -4.08 9.16
C ALA A 119 -13.47 -5.17 9.21
N ALA A 120 -14.16 -5.40 8.10
CA ALA A 120 -15.19 -6.44 7.98
C ALA A 120 -14.62 -7.83 8.28
N SER A 121 -13.35 -8.08 7.91
CA SER A 121 -12.65 -9.32 8.21
C SER A 121 -12.56 -9.64 9.69
N ILE A 122 -12.36 -8.64 10.57
CA ILE A 122 -12.29 -8.83 12.01
C ILE A 122 -13.68 -8.84 12.63
N THR A 123 -14.55 -7.90 12.22
CA THR A 123 -15.92 -7.80 12.72
C THR A 123 -16.67 -9.12 12.52
N ARG A 124 -16.53 -9.75 11.34
CA ARG A 124 -17.15 -11.05 11.03
C ARG A 124 -16.75 -12.14 12.01
N GLU A 125 -15.48 -12.21 12.41
CA GLU A 125 -15.03 -13.25 13.34
C GLU A 125 -15.54 -13.00 14.76
N LYS A 126 -15.64 -11.73 15.16
CA LYS A 126 -16.20 -11.34 16.46
C LYS A 126 -17.70 -11.64 16.53
N THR A 127 -18.46 -11.23 15.53
CA THR A 127 -19.92 -11.45 15.50
C THR A 127 -20.26 -12.93 15.34
N GLY A 128 -19.47 -13.68 14.56
CA GLY A 128 -19.63 -15.11 14.38
C GLY A 128 -19.12 -15.99 15.55
N LYS A 129 -18.50 -15.39 16.58
CA LYS A 129 -17.79 -16.10 17.67
C LYS A 129 -16.72 -17.10 17.18
N THR A 130 -16.29 -16.97 15.93
CA THR A 130 -15.26 -17.80 15.32
C THR A 130 -13.87 -17.35 15.74
N TRP A 131 -13.71 -16.13 16.24
CA TRP A 131 -12.47 -15.64 16.82
C TRP A 131 -11.96 -16.56 17.95
N ASP A 132 -12.83 -16.91 18.90
CA ASP A 132 -12.46 -17.78 20.02
C ASP A 132 -12.15 -19.19 19.54
N SER A 133 -12.91 -19.70 18.56
CA SER A 133 -12.64 -20.99 17.93
C SER A 133 -11.25 -21.02 17.27
N LEU A 134 -10.85 -19.96 16.57
CA LEU A 134 -9.51 -19.86 15.98
C LEU A 134 -8.41 -19.88 17.06
N LEU A 135 -8.63 -19.24 18.20
CA LEU A 135 -7.69 -19.27 19.32
C LEU A 135 -7.53 -20.67 19.91
N LEU A 136 -8.59 -21.48 19.93
CA LEU A 136 -8.53 -22.89 20.37
C LEU A 136 -7.71 -23.79 19.42
N THR A 137 -7.48 -23.38 18.18
CA THR A 137 -6.66 -24.13 17.22
C THR A 137 -5.14 -23.96 17.41
N ASN A 138 -4.71 -23.43 18.57
CA ASN A 138 -3.31 -23.14 18.89
C ASN A 138 -2.66 -22.13 17.90
N ILE A 139 -3.48 -21.25 17.30
CA ILE A 139 -3.00 -20.15 16.48
C ILE A 139 -3.00 -18.88 17.33
N ASP A 140 -1.82 -18.31 17.55
CA ASP A 140 -1.68 -17.05 18.29
C ASP A 140 -2.45 -15.90 17.61
N SER A 141 -3.14 -15.08 18.40
CA SER A 141 -3.85 -13.87 17.98
C SER A 141 -3.01 -12.96 17.07
N ARG A 142 -1.70 -12.83 17.36
CA ARG A 142 -0.78 -12.02 16.55
C ARG A 142 -0.67 -12.57 15.14
N ARG A 143 -0.62 -13.89 15.00
CA ARG A 143 -0.57 -14.58 13.70
C ARG A 143 -1.87 -14.45 12.92
N ILE A 144 -3.01 -14.40 13.62
CA ILE A 144 -4.33 -14.12 13.02
C ILE A 144 -4.35 -12.68 12.47
N VAL A 145 -3.97 -11.69 13.28
CA VAL A 145 -3.91 -10.27 12.89
C VAL A 145 -2.99 -10.05 11.69
N LEU A 146 -1.76 -10.58 11.75
CA LEU A 146 -0.81 -10.46 10.63
C LEU A 146 -1.30 -11.16 9.37
N GLY A 147 -1.95 -12.32 9.51
CA GLY A 147 -2.55 -13.04 8.40
C GLY A 147 -3.66 -12.24 7.71
N LYS A 148 -4.57 -11.63 8.47
CA LYS A 148 -5.67 -10.81 7.94
C LYS A 148 -5.20 -9.47 7.37
N TRP A 149 -4.21 -8.85 8.01
CA TRP A 149 -3.57 -7.64 7.50
C TRP A 149 -2.91 -7.89 6.14
N TRP A 150 -2.13 -8.96 6.01
CA TRP A 150 -1.47 -9.30 4.76
C TRP A 150 -2.44 -9.80 3.69
N ALA A 151 -3.49 -10.52 4.07
CA ALA A 151 -4.56 -10.91 3.13
C ALA A 151 -5.18 -9.69 2.47
N SER A 152 -5.50 -8.67 3.27
CA SER A 152 -6.11 -7.42 2.80
C SER A 152 -5.18 -6.62 1.88
N MET A 153 -3.87 -6.63 2.17
CA MET A 153 -2.85 -6.05 1.30
C MET A 153 -2.74 -6.76 -0.05
N LEU A 154 -2.72 -8.10 -0.05
CA LEU A 154 -2.60 -8.89 -1.27
C LEU A 154 -3.90 -8.85 -2.11
N ALA A 155 -5.06 -8.84 -1.46
CA ALA A 155 -6.35 -8.82 -2.14
C ALA A 155 -6.52 -7.61 -3.05
N LEU A 156 -5.96 -6.45 -2.65
CA LEU A 156 -6.05 -5.18 -3.37
C LEU A 156 -4.73 -4.77 -4.02
N TRP A 157 -3.76 -5.67 -4.19
CA TRP A 157 -2.46 -5.32 -4.75
C TRP A 157 -2.56 -4.65 -6.13
N GLY A 158 -3.49 -5.14 -6.98
CA GLY A 158 -3.74 -4.57 -8.30
C GLY A 158 -4.19 -3.10 -8.26
N ASP A 159 -5.12 -2.77 -7.38
CA ASP A 159 -5.65 -1.40 -7.24
C ASP A 159 -4.57 -0.42 -6.73
N HIS A 160 -3.74 -0.88 -5.79
CA HIS A 160 -2.61 -0.11 -5.28
C HIS A 160 -1.52 0.08 -6.34
N LEU A 161 -1.24 -0.95 -7.15
CA LEU A 161 -0.33 -0.86 -8.28
C LEU A 161 -0.82 0.19 -9.29
N MET A 162 -2.12 0.24 -9.58
CA MET A 162 -2.70 1.23 -10.48
C MET A 162 -2.52 2.67 -9.96
N ILE A 163 -2.73 2.91 -8.67
CA ILE A 163 -2.42 4.21 -8.04
C ILE A 163 -0.93 4.53 -8.15
N GLY A 164 -0.08 3.54 -7.88
CA GLY A 164 1.38 3.65 -8.03
C GLY A 164 1.75 4.12 -9.43
N LEU A 165 1.21 3.46 -10.46
CA LEU A 165 1.40 3.80 -11.87
C LEU A 165 0.94 5.23 -12.19
N LEU A 166 -0.22 5.67 -11.71
CA LEU A 166 -0.68 7.05 -11.91
C LEU A 166 0.21 8.08 -11.18
N ARG A 167 0.81 7.72 -10.05
CA ARG A 167 1.73 8.59 -9.31
C ARG A 167 3.06 8.77 -10.04
N LEU A 168 3.54 7.78 -10.80
CA LEU A 168 4.80 7.90 -11.55
C LEU A 168 4.76 9.09 -12.52
N GLY A 169 3.71 9.16 -13.34
CA GLY A 169 3.52 10.24 -14.30
C GLY A 169 3.20 11.57 -13.63
N MET A 170 2.45 11.57 -12.52
CA MET A 170 2.19 12.79 -11.76
C MET A 170 3.48 13.40 -11.19
N VAL A 171 4.35 12.59 -10.60
CA VAL A 171 5.64 13.06 -10.08
C VAL A 171 6.52 13.59 -11.20
N ALA A 172 6.62 12.86 -12.32
CA ALA A 172 7.37 13.30 -13.48
C ALA A 172 6.84 14.63 -14.04
N TRP A 173 5.51 14.76 -14.21
CA TRP A 173 4.86 15.99 -14.65
C TRP A 173 5.18 17.16 -13.72
N VAL A 174 5.06 16.98 -12.40
CA VAL A 174 5.36 18.04 -11.43
C VAL A 174 6.80 18.54 -11.62
N ILE A 175 7.78 17.65 -11.68
CA ILE A 175 9.19 18.02 -11.81
C ILE A 175 9.49 18.69 -13.15
N VAL A 176 8.98 18.16 -14.26
CA VAL A 176 9.16 18.75 -15.59
C VAL A 176 8.49 20.13 -15.67
N ALA A 177 7.29 20.28 -15.09
CA ALA A 177 6.60 21.56 -15.01
C ALA A 177 7.41 22.60 -14.21
N PHE A 178 8.06 22.20 -13.12
CA PHE A 178 8.94 23.10 -12.39
C PHE A 178 10.21 23.46 -13.19
N ALA A 179 10.83 22.47 -13.83
CA ALA A 179 12.01 22.67 -14.67
C ALA A 179 11.74 23.69 -15.79
N GLN A 180 10.64 23.52 -16.52
CA GLN A 180 10.29 24.40 -17.64
C GLN A 180 9.85 25.80 -17.22
N ASN A 181 9.03 25.92 -16.16
CA ASN A 181 8.38 27.19 -15.83
C ASN A 181 9.15 28.06 -14.84
N ARG A 182 10.03 27.48 -14.01
CA ARG A 182 10.72 28.20 -12.93
C ARG A 182 12.22 28.00 -12.92
N GLY A 183 12.74 27.10 -13.75
CA GLY A 183 14.10 26.60 -13.64
C GLY A 183 14.26 25.67 -12.44
N LEU A 184 15.02 24.61 -12.61
CA LEU A 184 15.55 23.81 -11.51
C LEU A 184 17.06 24.04 -11.44
N PRO A 185 17.65 24.05 -10.23
CA PRO A 185 19.10 23.99 -10.10
C PRO A 185 19.66 22.73 -10.75
N ASP A 186 20.96 22.75 -11.05
CA ASP A 186 21.67 21.62 -11.65
C ASP A 186 21.41 20.33 -10.88
N ALA A 187 21.15 19.26 -11.63
CA ALA A 187 20.82 17.98 -11.05
C ALA A 187 22.01 17.40 -10.27
N PRO A 188 21.75 16.60 -9.23
CA PRO A 188 22.81 15.96 -8.45
C PRO A 188 23.76 15.19 -9.36
N PHE A 189 25.06 15.28 -9.05
CA PHE A 189 26.13 14.53 -9.73
C PHE A 189 26.26 14.80 -11.24
N GLY A 190 25.77 15.94 -11.73
CA GLY A 190 25.80 16.29 -13.16
C GLY A 190 24.88 15.42 -14.02
N LEU A 191 23.89 14.77 -13.40
CA LEU A 191 22.90 13.95 -14.12
C LEU A 191 21.88 14.81 -14.86
N SER A 192 21.13 14.20 -15.79
CA SER A 192 19.96 14.85 -16.37
C SER A 192 18.88 15.08 -15.31
N VAL A 193 17.99 16.07 -15.50
CA VAL A 193 16.85 16.33 -14.60
C VAL A 193 16.01 15.06 -14.37
N GLY A 194 15.84 14.24 -15.40
CA GLY A 194 15.12 12.97 -15.32
C GLY A 194 15.78 11.98 -14.37
N LEU A 195 17.08 11.75 -14.51
CA LEU A 195 17.81 10.80 -13.65
C LEU A 195 18.10 11.36 -12.26
N GLY A 196 18.38 12.66 -12.16
CA GLY A 196 18.76 13.33 -10.92
C GLY A 196 17.57 13.63 -10.00
N TYR A 197 16.38 13.89 -10.55
CA TYR A 197 15.21 14.27 -9.74
C TYR A 197 13.99 13.34 -9.95
N VAL A 198 13.60 13.08 -11.21
CA VAL A 198 12.38 12.30 -11.50
C VAL A 198 12.48 10.88 -10.98
N LEU A 199 13.55 10.16 -11.34
CA LEU A 199 13.69 8.74 -10.99
C LEU A 199 13.73 8.49 -9.46
N PRO A 200 14.54 9.21 -8.66
CA PRO A 200 14.54 9.01 -7.21
C PRO A 200 13.19 9.35 -6.57
N LEU A 201 12.54 10.43 -6.99
CA LEU A 201 11.22 10.82 -6.46
C LEU A 201 10.14 9.81 -6.83
N VAL A 202 10.21 9.21 -8.01
CA VAL A 202 9.32 8.13 -8.43
C VAL A 202 9.49 6.90 -7.54
N ILE A 203 10.73 6.51 -7.23
CA ILE A 203 11.01 5.42 -6.28
C ILE A 203 10.43 5.75 -4.90
N ILE A 204 10.68 6.96 -4.39
CA ILE A 204 10.15 7.43 -3.10
C ILE A 204 8.61 7.41 -3.08
N ALA A 205 7.96 7.93 -4.13
CA ALA A 205 6.51 7.94 -4.24
C ALA A 205 5.90 6.53 -4.34
N SER A 206 6.60 5.61 -5.00
CA SER A 206 6.19 4.20 -5.11
C SER A 206 6.26 3.50 -3.74
N LEU A 207 7.36 3.67 -3.02
CA LEU A 207 7.52 3.18 -1.65
C LEU A 207 6.48 3.79 -0.70
N TYR A 208 6.23 5.09 -0.79
CA TYR A 208 5.18 5.75 -0.03
C TYR A 208 3.79 5.15 -0.33
N THR A 209 3.48 4.85 -1.60
CA THR A 209 2.21 4.21 -1.99
C THR A 209 2.02 2.86 -1.33
N PHE A 210 3.08 2.05 -1.30
CA PHE A 210 3.08 0.76 -0.61
C PHE A 210 2.89 0.92 0.91
N LEU A 211 3.58 1.87 1.53
CA LEU A 211 3.47 2.13 2.98
C LEU A 211 2.10 2.67 3.36
N ASP A 212 1.51 3.54 2.55
CA ASP A 212 0.17 4.09 2.79
C ASP A 212 -0.91 3.01 2.72
N ALA A 213 -0.79 2.08 1.78
CA ALA A 213 -1.62 0.87 1.68
C ALA A 213 -1.51 0.02 2.95
N THR A 214 -0.25 -0.28 3.33
CA THR A 214 0.14 -1.08 4.49
C THR A 214 -0.43 -0.50 5.78
N PHE A 215 -0.34 0.83 5.92
CA PHE A 215 -0.90 1.60 7.04
C PHE A 215 -2.42 1.56 7.06
N THR A 216 -3.08 1.73 5.91
CA THR A 216 -4.54 1.69 5.80
C THR A 216 -5.09 0.32 6.21
N ALA A 217 -4.50 -0.77 5.71
CA ALA A 217 -4.87 -2.12 6.11
C ALA A 217 -4.64 -2.35 7.62
N ALA A 218 -3.53 -1.83 8.17
CA ALA A 218 -3.24 -1.94 9.61
C ALA A 218 -4.30 -1.24 10.48
N ILE A 219 -4.72 -0.03 10.08
CA ILE A 219 -5.83 0.68 10.73
C ILE A 219 -7.11 -0.14 10.66
N GLY A 220 -7.44 -0.67 9.48
CA GLY A 220 -8.65 -1.46 9.27
C GLY A 220 -8.71 -2.72 10.12
N VAL A 221 -7.57 -3.38 10.38
CA VAL A 221 -7.51 -4.54 11.27
C VAL A 221 -7.56 -4.13 12.76
N ALA A 222 -6.90 -3.05 13.15
CA ALA A 222 -6.83 -2.64 14.56
C ALA A 222 -8.18 -2.17 15.11
N ILE A 223 -8.94 -1.46 14.29
CA ILE A 223 -10.11 -0.73 14.72
C ILE A 223 -11.23 -1.62 15.27
N PRO A 224 -11.66 -2.69 14.57
CA PRO A 224 -12.73 -3.53 15.07
C PRO A 224 -12.31 -4.35 16.29
N LEU A 225 -11.00 -4.38 16.62
CA LEU A 225 -10.52 -4.95 17.86
C LEU A 225 -10.83 -4.04 19.06
N SER A 226 -11.06 -2.74 18.84
CA SER A 226 -11.49 -1.83 19.91
C SER A 226 -12.91 -2.14 20.37
N GLU A 227 -13.21 -1.80 21.63
CA GLU A 227 -14.54 -1.85 22.22
C GLU A 227 -15.30 -0.51 22.05
N TRP A 228 -14.74 0.41 21.25
CA TRP A 228 -15.34 1.72 21.04
C TRP A 228 -16.59 1.63 20.16
N SER A 229 -17.48 2.60 20.32
CA SER A 229 -18.67 2.69 19.46
C SER A 229 -18.28 2.94 18.01
N GLY A 230 -19.09 2.42 17.08
CA GLY A 230 -18.82 2.51 15.64
C GLY A 230 -18.64 3.95 15.14
N THR A 231 -19.36 4.92 15.71
CA THR A 231 -19.24 6.34 15.36
C THR A 231 -17.90 6.94 15.80
N VAL A 232 -17.45 6.64 17.02
CA VAL A 232 -16.14 7.11 17.53
C VAL A 232 -15.02 6.51 16.69
N VAL A 233 -15.13 5.21 16.40
CA VAL A 233 -14.23 4.51 15.49
C VAL A 233 -14.13 5.23 14.14
N ALA A 234 -15.26 5.45 13.45
CA ALA A 234 -15.29 6.07 12.14
C ALA A 234 -14.63 7.46 12.14
N ALA A 235 -14.95 8.28 13.15
CA ALA A 235 -14.38 9.62 13.32
C ALA A 235 -12.85 9.57 13.52
N VAL A 236 -12.35 8.66 14.37
CA VAL A 236 -10.92 8.47 14.60
C VAL A 236 -10.21 8.03 13.31
N VAL A 237 -10.80 7.11 12.53
CA VAL A 237 -10.18 6.68 11.25
C VAL A 237 -10.01 7.86 10.32
N LEU A 238 -11.09 8.62 10.12
CA LEU A 238 -11.10 9.75 9.22
C LEU A 238 -10.10 10.80 9.67
N ALA A 239 -10.04 11.11 10.97
CA ALA A 239 -9.07 12.04 11.52
C ALA A 239 -7.62 11.58 11.29
N VAL A 240 -7.32 10.30 11.57
CA VAL A 240 -5.98 9.73 11.35
C VAL A 240 -5.61 9.75 9.86
N ARG A 241 -6.54 9.37 8.96
CA ARG A 241 -6.30 9.36 7.51
C ARG A 241 -6.11 10.76 6.94
N LEU A 242 -6.94 11.73 7.35
CA LEU A 242 -6.80 13.12 6.92
C LEU A 242 -5.48 13.72 7.40
N THR A 243 -5.08 13.43 8.64
CA THR A 243 -3.80 13.86 9.20
C THR A 243 -2.63 13.24 8.43
N ALA A 244 -2.66 11.93 8.17
CA ALA A 244 -1.62 11.24 7.40
C ALA A 244 -1.52 11.77 5.96
N THR A 245 -2.65 12.02 5.31
CA THR A 245 -2.70 12.60 3.95
C THR A 245 -2.14 14.02 3.95
N GLY A 246 -2.51 14.86 4.92
CA GLY A 246 -1.98 16.21 5.08
C GLY A 246 -0.48 16.21 5.36
N ALA A 247 0.01 15.33 6.22
CA ALA A 247 1.43 15.16 6.52
C ALA A 247 2.23 14.72 5.27
N ALA A 248 1.68 13.82 4.47
CA ALA A 248 2.30 13.40 3.22
C ALA A 248 2.35 14.54 2.19
N LEU A 249 1.27 15.30 2.01
CA LEU A 249 1.25 16.47 1.14
C LEU A 249 2.27 17.53 1.58
N TRP A 250 2.36 17.79 2.89
CA TRP A 250 3.35 18.69 3.46
C TRP A 250 4.78 18.19 3.19
N TRP A 251 5.05 16.90 3.38
CA TRP A 251 6.35 16.28 3.15
C TRP A 251 6.76 16.34 1.67
N PHE A 252 5.89 15.95 0.73
CA PHE A 252 6.14 16.09 -0.70
C PHE A 252 6.31 17.56 -1.12
N GLY A 253 5.52 18.47 -0.57
CA GLY A 253 5.69 19.91 -0.78
C GLY A 253 7.05 20.41 -0.28
N GLY A 254 7.51 19.91 0.86
CA GLY A 254 8.84 20.17 1.42
C GLY A 254 9.97 19.68 0.51
N LEU A 255 9.84 18.48 -0.08
CA LEU A 255 10.79 17.97 -1.07
C LEU A 255 10.93 18.89 -2.27
N ILE A 256 9.82 19.36 -2.83
CA ILE A 256 9.84 20.31 -3.94
C ILE A 256 10.49 21.64 -3.54
N ARG A 257 10.23 22.15 -2.33
CA ARG A 257 10.87 23.37 -1.82
C ARG A 257 12.38 23.20 -1.67
N LEU A 258 12.84 22.06 -1.14
CA LEU A 258 14.27 21.78 -0.97
C LEU A 258 15.00 21.64 -2.31
N ILE A 259 14.41 20.92 -3.27
CA ILE A 259 14.95 20.81 -4.63
C ILE A 259 15.12 22.19 -5.26
N ARG A 260 14.12 23.07 -5.09
CA ARG A 260 14.18 24.43 -5.63
C ARG A 260 15.20 25.33 -4.94
N ALA A 261 15.37 25.19 -3.62
CA ALA A 261 16.22 26.07 -2.84
C ALA A 261 17.70 25.70 -2.94
N TYR A 262 18.01 24.40 -2.90
CA TYR A 262 19.40 23.91 -2.78
C TYR A 262 19.87 23.11 -3.98
N GLY A 263 18.94 22.58 -4.79
CA GLY A 263 19.31 21.65 -5.87
C GLY A 263 19.98 20.38 -5.36
N GLY A 264 20.66 19.69 -6.27
CA GLY A 264 21.54 18.57 -5.93
C GLY A 264 20.86 17.45 -5.16
N ALA A 265 21.61 16.79 -4.29
CA ALA A 265 21.17 15.60 -3.54
C ALA A 265 20.55 15.93 -2.17
N ALA A 266 20.44 17.21 -1.81
CA ALA A 266 20.06 17.66 -0.46
C ALA A 266 18.63 17.25 -0.07
N TYR A 267 17.75 16.99 -1.04
CA TYR A 267 16.39 16.51 -0.79
C TYR A 267 16.32 15.02 -0.40
N LEU A 268 17.34 14.21 -0.74
CA LEU A 268 17.32 12.76 -0.51
C LEU A 268 17.28 12.39 0.99
N PRO A 269 18.09 12.97 1.88
CA PRO A 269 17.97 12.70 3.32
C PRO A 269 16.58 13.05 3.88
N PHE A 270 15.99 14.16 3.44
CA PHE A 270 14.64 14.56 3.84
C PHE A 270 13.57 13.59 3.32
N ALA A 271 13.75 13.06 2.11
CA ALA A 271 12.87 12.02 1.57
C ALA A 271 12.98 10.73 2.38
N LEU A 272 14.18 10.25 2.64
CA LEU A 272 14.40 9.02 3.40
C LEU A 272 13.90 9.15 4.84
N ALA A 273 14.08 10.32 5.46
CA ALA A 273 13.52 10.60 6.79
C ALA A 273 11.99 10.51 6.79
N GLY A 274 11.31 11.11 5.80
CA GLY A 274 9.85 11.00 5.68
C GLY A 274 9.36 9.57 5.48
N LEU A 275 10.02 8.79 4.62
CA LEU A 275 9.74 7.35 4.47
C LEU A 275 9.95 6.59 5.78
N GLY A 276 11.03 6.90 6.52
CA GLY A 276 11.31 6.31 7.82
C GLY A 276 10.19 6.57 8.84
N VAL A 277 9.65 7.79 8.87
CA VAL A 277 8.48 8.13 9.70
C VAL A 277 7.25 7.33 9.27
N CYS A 278 6.97 7.20 7.97
CA CYS A 278 5.85 6.37 7.48
C CYS A 278 6.00 4.90 7.89
N VAL A 279 7.22 4.32 7.79
CA VAL A 279 7.51 2.96 8.25
C VAL A 279 7.25 2.83 9.74
N LEU A 280 7.77 3.76 10.54
CA LEU A 280 7.61 3.76 12.00
C LEU A 280 6.14 3.82 12.40
N VAL A 281 5.37 4.76 11.85
CA VAL A 281 3.93 4.91 12.13
C VAL A 281 3.18 3.64 11.76
N THR A 282 3.52 3.01 10.63
CA THR A 282 2.89 1.75 10.22
C THR A 282 3.21 0.60 11.17
N ILE A 283 4.46 0.48 11.60
CA ILE A 283 4.87 -0.53 12.60
C ILE A 283 4.13 -0.30 13.92
N VAL A 284 4.05 0.93 14.40
CA VAL A 284 3.32 1.29 15.62
C VAL A 284 1.85 0.89 15.51
N MET A 285 1.22 1.16 14.36
CA MET A 285 -0.18 0.78 14.13
C MET A 285 -0.39 -0.73 14.13
N LEU A 286 0.51 -1.51 13.51
CA LEU A 286 0.46 -2.97 13.55
C LEU A 286 0.70 -3.52 14.97
N ARG A 287 1.62 -2.92 15.72
CA ARG A 287 1.87 -3.28 17.13
C ARG A 287 0.65 -3.03 17.99
N LEU A 288 -0.04 -1.91 17.77
CA LEU A 288 -1.30 -1.59 18.44
C LEU A 288 -2.38 -2.62 18.10
N ALA A 289 -2.54 -2.97 16.83
CA ALA A 289 -3.49 -4.02 16.40
C ALA A 289 -3.23 -5.35 17.10
N MET A 290 -1.98 -5.81 17.13
CA MET A 290 -1.58 -7.05 17.81
C MET A 290 -1.81 -6.97 19.32
N PHE A 291 -1.48 -5.84 19.95
CA PHE A 291 -1.71 -5.63 21.38
C PHE A 291 -3.19 -5.70 21.75
N MET A 292 -4.05 -5.06 20.95
CA MET A 292 -5.50 -5.11 21.14
C MET A 292 -6.04 -6.52 20.93
N ALA A 293 -5.53 -7.28 19.96
CA ALA A 293 -5.93 -8.66 19.73
C ALA A 293 -5.58 -9.59 20.90
N VAL A 294 -4.42 -9.38 21.55
CA VAL A 294 -4.03 -10.13 22.75
C VAL A 294 -4.94 -9.76 23.93
N ARG A 295 -5.23 -8.47 24.13
CA ARG A 295 -6.11 -8.02 25.21
C ARG A 295 -7.56 -8.50 25.06
N ALA A 296 -8.01 -8.73 23.83
CA ALA A 296 -9.34 -9.27 23.56
C ALA A 296 -9.48 -10.76 23.94
N GLN A 297 -8.40 -11.44 24.35
CA GLN A 297 -8.46 -12.82 24.82
C GLN A 297 -8.97 -12.85 26.27
N VAL A 298 -10.10 -13.51 26.52
CA VAL A 298 -10.74 -13.61 27.85
C VAL A 298 -9.92 -14.50 28.82
N SER A 299 -8.95 -15.27 28.33
CA SER A 299 -7.95 -15.97 29.15
C SER A 299 -6.66 -16.14 28.35
N PRO A 300 -5.55 -15.45 28.68
CA PRO A 300 -4.27 -15.74 28.05
C PRO A 300 -3.89 -17.19 28.36
N PRO A 301 -3.45 -17.99 27.37
CA PRO A 301 -2.93 -19.32 27.66
C PRO A 301 -1.79 -19.19 28.66
N ASP A 302 -1.90 -19.88 29.81
CA ASP A 302 -0.91 -19.85 30.88
C ASP A 302 0.42 -20.40 30.33
N THR A 303 1.29 -19.50 29.87
CA THR A 303 2.65 -19.84 29.39
C THR A 303 3.52 -20.47 30.48
N THR A 304 3.04 -20.46 31.72
CA THR A 304 3.63 -21.07 32.92
C THR A 304 3.19 -22.52 33.17
N GLN A 305 2.31 -23.11 32.36
CA GLN A 305 2.15 -24.58 32.32
C GLN A 305 3.40 -25.19 31.67
N SER A 306 4.53 -25.09 32.36
CA SER A 306 5.66 -25.98 32.16
C SER A 306 5.12 -27.40 32.24
N LEU A 307 5.35 -28.19 31.18
CA LEU A 307 5.04 -29.62 31.12
C LEU A 307 5.33 -30.26 32.48
N PRO A 308 4.40 -31.06 33.05
CA PRO A 308 4.62 -31.70 34.33
C PRO A 308 5.97 -32.44 34.29
N ARG A 309 6.90 -32.04 35.17
CA ARG A 309 8.23 -32.65 35.35
C ARG A 309 8.18 -34.12 35.77
N SER A 310 7.00 -34.74 35.83
CA SER A 310 6.76 -36.08 36.37
C SER A 310 6.85 -37.21 35.33
N LEU A 311 7.62 -37.04 34.26
CA LEU A 311 7.91 -38.12 33.30
C LEU A 311 9.42 -38.39 33.14
N ASN A 312 10.17 -38.22 34.23
CA ASN A 312 11.50 -38.81 34.41
C ASN A 312 11.48 -39.73 35.63
#